data_AF-A0A183P0P2-F1
#
_entry.id   AF-A0A183P0P2-F1
#
_cell.length_a   1.000
_cell.length_b   1.000
_cell.length_c   1.000
_cell.angle_alpha   90.00
_cell.angle_beta   90.00
_cell.angle_gamma   90.00
#
_symmetry.space_group_name_H-M   'P 1'
#
loop_
_entity.id
_entity.type
_entity.pdbx_description
1 polymer ?
#
loop_
_entity_poly.entity_id
_entity_poly.type
_entity_poly.pdbx_seq_one_letter_code
_entity_poly.pdbx_strand_id
1 'polypeptide(L)'
;MRQYSTKRDFIYRFSVKFYTPHPNLLEEAYTRYLFALQIKRDLVTGTLLCSENTTALLASYIVQAEIGDFIQEEYRTISYLKSLKLLYEPNDERLRRVREFHKSHIGLTPTEADFALLDTARKIEFYGVRLHFARDREGLALNLAVTHLGLLVFQNLIKVNTFSWAKIRKLSFKRKRFLVKLHPENYDTIEFIFDSRDECKQFWKKSIEHHTFFRCTYPDRKLQRRSRLTSSGSSFR
;
A
#
# COMPACT_ATOMS: atom_id res chain seq x y z
N MET A 1 26.82 0.18 -8.48
CA MET A 1 26.49 -1.10 -7.79
C MET A 1 25.51 -1.88 -8.64
N ARG A 2 25.84 -3.09 -9.11
CA ARG A 2 24.86 -4.01 -9.69
C ARG A 2 24.01 -4.56 -8.54
N GLN A 3 22.68 -4.46 -8.64
CA GLN A 3 21.74 -4.95 -7.62
C GLN A 3 21.55 -6.47 -7.68
N TYR A 4 22.17 -7.16 -8.65
CA TYR A 4 22.05 -8.58 -8.85
C TYR A 4 23.37 -9.21 -9.32
N SER A 5 23.51 -10.51 -9.08
CA SER A 5 24.63 -11.36 -9.48
C SER A 5 24.14 -12.31 -10.57
N THR A 6 24.87 -12.43 -11.69
CA THR A 6 24.48 -13.22 -12.87
C THR A 6 24.45 -14.75 -12.66
N LYS A 7 24.69 -15.22 -11.43
CA LYS A 7 24.76 -16.65 -11.07
C LYS A 7 23.45 -17.24 -10.54
N ARG A 8 22.34 -16.49 -10.51
CA ARG A 8 21.04 -16.93 -9.99
C ARG A 8 19.89 -16.40 -10.85
N ASP A 9 18.85 -17.21 -11.00
CA ASP A 9 17.59 -16.76 -11.56
C ASP A 9 16.86 -15.87 -10.53
N PHE A 10 16.32 -14.75 -11.01
CA PHE A 10 15.60 -13.79 -10.17
C PHE A 10 14.14 -13.75 -10.58
N ILE A 11 13.25 -13.91 -9.59
CA ILE A 11 11.81 -13.75 -9.79
C ILE A 11 11.46 -12.29 -9.47
N TYR A 12 11.03 -11.55 -10.48
CA TYR A 12 10.51 -10.19 -10.33
C TYR A 12 8.99 -10.21 -10.37
N ARG A 13 8.37 -9.30 -9.62
CA ARG A 13 6.92 -9.13 -9.60
C ARG A 13 6.54 -7.68 -9.80
N PHE A 14 5.74 -7.42 -10.82
CA PHE A 14 5.11 -6.13 -11.02
C PHE A 14 4.18 -5.81 -9.84
N SER A 15 4.30 -4.61 -9.28
CA SER A 15 3.60 -4.20 -8.06
C SER A 15 3.35 -2.70 -8.05
N VAL A 16 2.25 -2.27 -7.45
CA VAL A 16 2.04 -0.86 -7.16
C VAL A 16 2.99 -0.44 -6.05
N LYS A 17 3.79 0.59 -6.33
CA LYS A 17 4.70 1.21 -5.35
C LYS A 17 4.07 2.43 -4.67
N PHE A 18 3.35 3.24 -5.43
CA PHE A 18 2.73 4.47 -4.95
C PHE A 18 1.21 4.37 -5.10
N TYR A 19 0.53 4.18 -3.97
CA TYR A 19 -0.92 4.10 -3.95
C TYR A 19 -1.51 5.52 -4.01
N THR A 20 -2.10 5.87 -5.14
CA THR A 20 -2.80 7.15 -5.34
C THR A 20 -4.04 7.24 -4.45
N PRO A 21 -4.41 8.44 -3.95
CA PRO A 21 -5.66 8.64 -3.22
C PRO A 21 -6.90 8.24 -4.04
N HIS A 22 -6.89 8.42 -5.36
CA HIS A 22 -8.06 8.21 -6.22
C HIS A 22 -7.73 7.19 -7.33
N PRO A 23 -7.54 5.89 -7.01
CA PRO A 23 -7.19 4.88 -8.00
C PRO A 23 -8.29 4.64 -9.03
N ASN A 24 -9.54 4.87 -8.66
CA ASN A 24 -10.70 4.79 -9.55
C ASN A 24 -10.72 5.88 -10.64
N LEU A 25 -9.95 6.97 -10.46
CA LEU A 25 -9.86 8.09 -11.41
C LEU A 25 -8.62 8.03 -12.32
N LEU A 26 -7.83 6.95 -12.26
CA LEU A 26 -6.72 6.75 -13.21
C LEU A 26 -7.30 6.71 -14.62
N GLU A 27 -6.70 7.42 -15.59
CA GLU A 27 -7.28 7.60 -16.93
C GLU A 27 -7.43 6.27 -17.69
N GLU A 28 -6.37 5.47 -17.70
CA GLU A 28 -6.33 4.20 -18.43
C GLU A 28 -7.05 3.08 -17.68
N ALA A 29 -7.98 2.42 -18.38
CA ALA A 29 -8.69 1.25 -17.87
C ALA A 29 -7.75 0.11 -17.45
N TYR A 30 -6.70 -0.13 -18.25
CA TYR A 30 -5.72 -1.17 -17.94
C TYR A 30 -4.95 -0.88 -16.65
N THR A 31 -4.61 0.39 -16.39
CA THR A 31 -3.94 0.76 -15.13
C THR A 31 -4.88 0.58 -13.94
N ARG A 32 -6.19 0.89 -14.06
CA ARG A 32 -7.18 0.57 -13.02
C ARG A 32 -7.26 -0.93 -12.75
N TYR A 33 -7.30 -1.76 -13.80
CA TYR A 33 -7.26 -3.22 -13.67
C TYR A 33 -6.00 -3.72 -12.95
N LEU A 34 -4.82 -3.19 -13.26
CA LEU A 34 -3.58 -3.53 -12.54
C LEU A 34 -3.64 -3.13 -11.05
N PHE A 35 -4.30 -2.02 -10.72
CA PHE A 35 -4.59 -1.65 -9.33
C PHE A 35 -5.58 -2.62 -8.67
N ALA A 36 -6.63 -3.06 -9.37
CA ALA A 36 -7.57 -4.07 -8.87
C ALA A 36 -6.86 -5.40 -8.55
N LEU A 37 -5.97 -5.87 -9.44
CA LEU A 37 -5.11 -7.04 -9.20
C LEU A 37 -4.19 -6.84 -7.99
N GLN A 38 -3.68 -5.63 -7.79
CA GLN A 38 -2.88 -5.31 -6.61
C GLN A 38 -3.72 -5.41 -5.32
N ILE A 39 -4.98 -4.95 -5.33
CA ILE A 39 -5.90 -5.09 -4.19
C ILE A 39 -6.22 -6.57 -3.92
N LYS A 40 -6.53 -7.36 -4.95
CA LYS A 40 -6.69 -8.81 -4.83
C LYS A 40 -5.49 -9.44 -4.14
N ARG A 41 -4.28 -9.11 -4.58
CA ARG A 41 -3.05 -9.61 -3.96
C ARG A 41 -2.93 -9.20 -2.49
N ASP A 42 -3.31 -7.96 -2.17
CA ASP A 42 -3.22 -7.47 -0.80
C ASP A 42 -4.21 -8.18 0.14
N LEU A 43 -5.39 -8.56 -0.35
CA LEU A 43 -6.35 -9.41 0.37
C LEU A 43 -5.83 -10.83 0.57
N VAL A 44 -5.29 -11.45 -0.49
CA VAL A 44 -4.76 -12.83 -0.45
C VAL A 44 -3.57 -12.97 0.49
N THR A 45 -2.74 -11.91 0.58
CA THR A 45 -1.55 -11.90 1.43
C THR A 45 -1.81 -11.40 2.84
N GLY A 46 -3.04 -10.97 3.16
CA GLY A 46 -3.40 -10.44 4.46
C GLY A 46 -2.78 -9.07 4.76
N THR A 47 -2.31 -8.34 3.74
CA THR A 47 -1.66 -7.03 3.92
C THR A 47 -2.65 -5.88 3.95
N LEU A 48 -3.83 -6.02 3.33
CA LEU A 48 -4.93 -5.05 3.45
C LEU A 48 -5.82 -5.40 4.63
N LEU A 49 -5.55 -4.79 5.78
CA LEU A 49 -6.32 -5.00 7.01
C LEU A 49 -7.63 -4.21 6.99
N CYS A 50 -8.76 -4.90 7.09
CA CYS A 50 -10.08 -4.28 7.22
C CYS A 50 -11.07 -5.24 7.89
N SER A 51 -12.30 -4.78 8.13
CA SER A 51 -13.35 -5.63 8.72
C SER A 51 -13.66 -6.84 7.82
N GLU A 52 -14.17 -7.93 8.41
CA GLU A 52 -14.59 -9.10 7.64
C GLU A 52 -15.69 -8.79 6.62
N ASN A 53 -16.61 -7.87 6.94
CA ASN A 53 -17.64 -7.42 5.99
C ASN A 53 -17.02 -6.67 4.81
N THR A 54 -16.08 -5.76 5.07
CA THR A 54 -15.37 -5.02 4.01
C THR A 54 -14.53 -5.96 3.16
N THR A 55 -13.83 -6.91 3.79
CA THR A 55 -13.04 -7.94 3.11
C THR A 55 -13.91 -8.75 2.15
N ALA A 56 -15.08 -9.21 2.62
CA ALA A 56 -16.01 -9.97 1.80
C ALA A 56 -16.60 -9.14 0.64
N LEU A 57 -16.90 -7.86 0.88
CA LEU A 57 -17.38 -6.94 -0.16
C LEU A 57 -16.33 -6.67 -1.25
N LEU A 58 -15.06 -6.45 -0.87
CA LEU A 58 -13.99 -6.28 -1.87
C LEU A 58 -13.79 -7.56 -2.69
N ALA A 59 -13.77 -8.72 -2.02
CA ALA A 59 -13.64 -10.01 -2.68
C ALA A 59 -14.82 -10.29 -3.64
N SER A 60 -16.04 -9.87 -3.32
CA SER A 60 -17.18 -10.08 -4.22
C SER A 60 -17.13 -9.21 -5.48
N TYR A 61 -16.57 -8.00 -5.43
CA TYR A 61 -16.29 -7.23 -6.64
C TYR A 61 -15.25 -7.93 -7.54
N ILE A 62 -14.21 -8.52 -6.94
CA ILE A 62 -13.22 -9.31 -7.69
C ILE A 62 -13.88 -10.52 -8.37
N VAL A 63 -14.79 -11.20 -7.67
CA VAL A 63 -15.56 -12.31 -8.24
C VAL A 63 -16.39 -11.82 -9.43
N GLN A 64 -17.18 -10.76 -9.24
CA GLN A 64 -18.01 -10.18 -10.31
C GLN A 64 -17.17 -9.80 -11.54
N ALA A 65 -15.98 -9.23 -11.34
CA ALA A 65 -15.08 -8.87 -12.43
C ALA A 65 -14.47 -10.08 -13.16
N GLU A 66 -14.18 -11.18 -12.45
CA GLU A 66 -13.52 -12.36 -13.02
C GLU A 66 -14.48 -13.36 -13.68
N ILE A 67 -15.68 -13.55 -13.12
CA ILE A 67 -16.62 -14.60 -13.57
C ILE A 67 -18.01 -14.09 -13.95
N GLY A 68 -18.25 -12.78 -13.87
CA GLY A 68 -19.53 -12.16 -14.21
C GLY A 68 -20.62 -12.41 -13.17
N ASP A 69 -21.87 -12.27 -13.61
CA ASP A 69 -23.06 -12.32 -12.75
C ASP A 69 -23.22 -13.64 -12.00
N PHE A 70 -23.81 -13.56 -10.81
CA PHE A 70 -24.22 -14.74 -10.07
C PHE A 70 -25.35 -15.51 -10.78
N ILE A 71 -25.09 -16.76 -11.18
CA ILE A 71 -26.07 -17.68 -11.79
C ILE A 71 -26.44 -18.76 -10.76
N GLN A 72 -27.70 -18.80 -10.33
CA GLN A 72 -28.17 -19.69 -9.26
C GLN A 72 -27.97 -21.18 -9.60
N GLU A 73 -28.17 -21.55 -10.86
CA GLU A 73 -28.05 -22.93 -11.36
C GLU A 73 -26.61 -23.42 -11.39
N GLU A 74 -25.65 -22.52 -11.63
CA GLU A 74 -24.21 -22.80 -11.74
C GLU A 74 -23.50 -22.67 -10.37
N TYR A 75 -23.80 -21.61 -9.63
CA TYR A 75 -23.15 -21.25 -8.37
C TYR A 75 -23.95 -21.71 -7.13
N ARG A 76 -24.38 -22.97 -7.17
CA ARG A 76 -25.21 -23.61 -6.10
C ARG A 76 -24.51 -23.64 -4.75
N THR A 77 -23.20 -23.87 -4.75
CA THR A 77 -22.37 -23.97 -3.53
C THR A 77 -21.22 -22.97 -3.56
N ILE A 78 -20.51 -22.79 -2.45
CA ILE A 78 -19.33 -21.91 -2.37
C ILE A 78 -18.09 -22.46 -3.09
N SER A 79 -18.17 -23.64 -3.74
CA SER A 79 -17.02 -24.28 -4.39
C SER A 79 -16.40 -23.41 -5.50
N TYR A 80 -17.21 -22.66 -6.25
CA TYR A 80 -16.74 -21.79 -7.31
C TYR A 80 -15.82 -20.66 -6.80
N LEU A 81 -15.96 -20.26 -5.53
CA LEU A 81 -15.10 -19.25 -4.91
C LEU A 81 -13.74 -19.79 -4.48
N LYS A 82 -13.64 -21.10 -4.21
CA LYS A 82 -12.40 -21.73 -3.70
C LYS A 82 -11.29 -21.71 -4.76
N SER A 83 -11.63 -21.82 -6.05
CA SER A 83 -10.67 -21.78 -7.15
C SER A 83 -10.04 -20.39 -7.36
N LEU A 84 -10.77 -19.32 -7.01
CA LEU A 84 -10.37 -17.93 -7.29
C LEU A 84 -9.31 -17.37 -6.33
N LYS A 85 -9.00 -18.06 -5.23
CA LYS A 85 -8.01 -17.67 -4.20
C LYS A 85 -8.15 -16.20 -3.82
N LEU A 86 -9.27 -15.85 -3.18
CA LEU A 86 -9.67 -14.46 -2.94
C LEU A 86 -9.15 -13.88 -1.62
N LEU A 87 -8.90 -14.72 -0.62
CA LEU A 87 -8.72 -14.31 0.78
C LEU A 87 -7.47 -14.94 1.38
N TYR A 88 -6.82 -14.21 2.29
CA TYR A 88 -5.88 -14.77 3.26
C TYR A 88 -6.64 -15.67 4.23
N GLU A 89 -6.18 -16.91 4.48
CA GLU A 89 -6.84 -17.88 5.38
C GLU A 89 -8.35 -18.05 5.11
N PRO A 90 -8.75 -18.52 3.92
CA PRO A 90 -10.15 -18.68 3.57
C PRO A 90 -10.82 -19.78 4.42
N ASN A 91 -12.06 -19.56 4.81
CA ASN A 91 -12.93 -20.57 5.42
C ASN A 91 -14.34 -20.47 4.84
N ASP A 92 -15.16 -21.50 5.07
CA ASP A 92 -16.48 -21.58 4.46
C ASP A 92 -17.40 -20.42 4.86
N GLU A 93 -17.29 -19.90 6.09
CA GLU A 93 -18.10 -18.78 6.56
C GLU A 93 -17.75 -17.47 5.83
N ARG A 94 -16.46 -17.21 5.65
CA ARG A 94 -15.97 -16.04 4.90
C ARG A 94 -16.40 -16.12 3.44
N LEU A 95 -16.30 -17.31 2.82
CA LEU A 95 -16.72 -17.52 1.44
C LEU A 95 -18.25 -17.40 1.26
N ARG A 96 -19.06 -17.83 2.25
CA ARG A 96 -20.52 -17.58 2.21
C ARG A 96 -20.81 -16.08 2.19
N ARG A 97 -20.13 -15.29 3.01
CA ARG A 97 -20.31 -13.83 3.02
C ARG A 97 -19.92 -13.19 1.68
N VAL A 98 -18.83 -13.65 1.05
CA VAL A 98 -18.46 -13.24 -0.32
C VAL A 98 -19.56 -13.58 -1.31
N ARG A 99 -20.11 -14.80 -1.25
CA ARG A 99 -21.20 -15.24 -2.12
C ARG A 99 -22.45 -14.38 -1.96
N GLU A 100 -22.82 -14.01 -0.75
CA GLU A 100 -24.00 -13.16 -0.52
C GLU A 100 -23.83 -11.77 -1.14
N PHE A 101 -22.65 -11.15 -1.05
CA PHE A 101 -22.38 -9.92 -1.78
C PHE A 101 -22.29 -10.12 -3.30
N HIS A 102 -21.80 -11.27 -3.78
CA HIS A 102 -21.76 -11.55 -5.23
C HIS A 102 -23.17 -11.55 -5.84
N LYS A 103 -24.17 -12.08 -5.12
CA LYS A 103 -25.58 -12.04 -5.56
C LYS A 103 -26.14 -10.63 -5.71
N SER A 104 -25.64 -9.65 -4.95
CA SER A 104 -26.12 -8.26 -5.03
C SER A 104 -25.52 -7.47 -6.19
N HIS A 105 -24.58 -8.05 -6.92
CA HIS A 105 -23.79 -7.37 -7.95
C HIS A 105 -24.25 -7.67 -9.39
N ILE A 106 -25.35 -8.42 -9.54
CA ILE A 106 -25.90 -8.79 -10.86
C ILE A 106 -26.12 -7.54 -11.72
N GLY A 107 -25.61 -7.58 -12.95
CA GLY A 107 -25.67 -6.49 -13.91
C GLY A 107 -24.48 -5.53 -13.87
N LEU A 108 -23.58 -5.66 -12.89
CA LEU A 108 -22.32 -4.90 -12.90
C LEU A 108 -21.35 -5.47 -13.92
N THR A 109 -20.89 -4.63 -14.85
CA THR A 109 -19.83 -5.00 -15.78
C THR A 109 -18.49 -5.17 -15.05
N PRO A 110 -17.52 -5.91 -15.61
CA PRO A 110 -16.20 -6.05 -14.99
C PRO A 110 -15.49 -4.73 -14.70
N THR A 111 -15.64 -3.75 -15.60
CA THR A 111 -15.06 -2.40 -15.42
C THR A 111 -15.71 -1.65 -14.27
N GLU A 112 -17.02 -1.76 -14.09
CA GLU A 112 -17.74 -1.13 -12.98
C GLU A 112 -17.43 -1.83 -11.65
N ALA A 113 -17.28 -3.16 -11.66
CA ALA A 113 -16.84 -3.92 -10.50
C ALA A 113 -15.42 -3.53 -10.06
N ASP A 114 -14.47 -3.39 -11.00
CA ASP A 114 -13.13 -2.86 -10.72
C ASP A 114 -13.19 -1.44 -10.16
N PHE A 115 -14.05 -0.58 -10.72
CA PHE A 115 -14.22 0.78 -10.21
C PHE A 115 -14.75 0.79 -8.77
N ALA A 116 -15.78 -0.01 -8.47
CA ALA A 116 -16.37 -0.13 -7.14
C ALA A 116 -15.39 -0.73 -6.12
N LEU A 117 -14.59 -1.74 -6.53
CA LEU A 117 -13.49 -2.30 -5.76
C LEU A 117 -12.49 -1.22 -5.36
N LEU A 118 -12.03 -0.42 -6.32
CA LEU A 118 -11.04 0.64 -6.09
C LEU A 118 -11.58 1.79 -5.25
N ASP A 119 -12.84 2.20 -5.48
CA ASP A 119 -13.49 3.26 -4.68
C ASP A 119 -13.78 2.81 -3.24
N THR A 120 -14.08 1.53 -3.03
CA THR A 120 -14.23 0.96 -1.69
C THR A 120 -12.86 0.81 -1.01
N ALA A 121 -11.87 0.26 -1.71
CA ALA A 121 -10.54 0.01 -1.17
C ALA A 121 -9.85 1.29 -0.70
N ARG A 122 -9.94 2.40 -1.46
CA ARG A 122 -9.28 3.67 -1.09
C ARG A 122 -9.79 4.29 0.23
N LYS A 123 -10.97 3.87 0.71
CA LYS A 123 -11.57 4.34 1.97
C LYS A 123 -11.07 3.57 3.20
N ILE A 124 -10.38 2.45 3.00
CA ILE A 124 -9.86 1.60 4.07
C ILE A 124 -8.61 2.25 4.67
N GLU A 125 -8.52 2.27 6.01
CA GLU A 125 -7.38 2.89 6.72
C GLU A 125 -6.02 2.29 6.32
N PHE A 126 -5.97 0.98 6.06
CA PHE A 126 -4.77 0.26 5.64
C PHE A 126 -4.55 0.20 4.13
N TYR A 127 -5.29 0.97 3.33
CA TYR A 127 -5.09 1.05 1.89
C TYR A 127 -3.69 1.56 1.54
N GLY A 128 -2.91 0.72 0.84
CA GLY A 128 -1.52 1.02 0.50
C GLY A 128 -0.57 1.13 1.69
N VAL A 129 -1.01 0.75 2.90
CA VAL A 129 -0.20 0.84 4.12
C VAL A 129 0.71 -0.38 4.21
N ARG A 130 2.00 -0.12 4.50
CA ARG A 130 2.99 -1.14 4.85
C ARG A 130 3.63 -0.74 6.17
N LEU A 131 3.34 -1.51 7.21
CA LEU A 131 3.79 -1.22 8.57
C LEU A 131 5.27 -1.55 8.74
N HIS A 132 5.96 -0.66 9.43
CA HIS A 132 7.36 -0.79 9.79
C HIS A 132 7.49 -0.58 11.30
N PHE A 133 7.89 -1.63 12.00
CA PHE A 133 8.04 -1.59 13.44
C PHE A 133 9.13 -0.58 13.86
N ALA A 134 8.85 0.20 14.90
CA ALA A 134 9.76 1.13 15.52
C ALA A 134 9.36 1.38 16.98
N ARG A 135 10.20 2.10 17.73
CA ARG A 135 9.89 2.59 19.06
C ARG A 135 10.01 4.11 19.11
N ASP A 136 9.31 4.78 20.01
CA ASP A 136 9.60 6.18 20.31
C ASP A 136 10.81 6.33 21.25
N ARG A 137 11.01 7.54 21.80
CA ARG A 137 12.09 7.81 22.77
C ARG A 137 11.88 7.14 24.12
N GLU A 138 10.63 6.88 24.50
CA GLU A 138 10.24 6.26 25.76
C GLU A 138 10.25 4.73 25.68
N GLY A 139 10.48 4.19 24.47
CA GLY A 139 10.55 2.76 24.21
C GLY A 139 9.19 2.13 23.85
N LEU A 140 8.15 2.95 23.68
CA LEU A 140 6.82 2.48 23.30
C LEU A 140 6.86 1.87 21.90
N ALA A 141 6.34 0.65 21.77
CA ALA A 141 6.25 -0.07 20.51
C ALA A 141 5.20 0.57 19.58
N LEU A 142 5.64 0.93 18.38
CA LEU A 142 4.85 1.61 17.35
C LEU A 142 5.07 0.95 15.98
N ASN A 143 4.16 1.25 15.05
CA ASN A 143 4.35 0.96 13.63
C ASN A 143 4.28 2.24 12.82
N LEU A 144 5.25 2.45 11.95
CA LEU A 144 5.30 3.55 11.01
C LEU A 144 4.87 3.11 9.63
N ALA A 145 4.22 4.00 8.89
CA ALA A 145 3.96 3.82 7.47
C ALA A 145 4.14 5.13 6.70
N VAL A 146 4.33 5.03 5.39
CA VAL A 146 4.44 6.17 4.47
C VAL A 146 3.32 6.03 3.45
N THR A 147 2.57 7.10 3.20
CA THR A 147 1.50 7.13 2.19
C THR A 147 1.50 8.46 1.42
N HIS A 148 0.52 8.65 0.52
CA HIS A 148 0.33 9.92 -0.18
C HIS A 148 0.03 11.10 0.78
N LEU A 149 -0.49 10.83 1.99
CA LEU A 149 -0.81 11.87 2.98
C LEU A 149 0.44 12.35 3.74
N GLY A 150 1.37 11.44 4.04
CA GLY A 150 2.44 11.70 4.99
C GLY A 150 3.05 10.46 5.61
N LEU A 151 3.65 10.67 6.79
CA LEU A 151 4.03 9.59 7.70
C LEU A 151 2.88 9.29 8.65
N LEU A 152 2.50 8.02 8.73
CA LEU A 152 1.48 7.53 9.65
C LEU A 152 2.16 6.83 10.83
N VAL A 153 1.59 6.99 12.02
CA VAL A 153 2.02 6.30 13.24
C VAL A 153 0.84 5.50 13.76
N PHE A 154 1.08 4.22 14.04
CA PHE A 154 0.11 3.28 14.57
C PHE A 154 0.59 2.69 15.89
N GLN A 155 -0.33 2.52 16.83
CA GLN A 155 -0.14 1.77 18.06
C GLN A 155 -1.21 0.69 18.11
N ASN A 156 -0.83 -0.58 18.27
CA ASN A 156 -1.78 -1.71 18.26
C ASN A 156 -2.75 -1.70 17.06
N LEU A 157 -2.25 -1.39 15.86
CA LEU A 157 -3.03 -1.23 14.61
C LEU A 157 -4.08 -0.11 14.64
N ILE A 158 -4.05 0.78 15.63
CA ILE A 158 -4.85 2.00 15.67
C ILE A 158 -3.97 3.16 15.24
N LYS A 159 -4.40 3.93 14.24
CA LYS A 159 -3.67 5.12 13.79
C LYS A 159 -3.73 6.22 14.87
N VAL A 160 -2.59 6.50 15.50
CA VAL A 160 -2.48 7.51 16.57
C VAL A 160 -2.04 8.87 16.05
N ASN A 161 -1.32 8.94 14.92
CA ASN A 161 -0.89 10.22 14.38
C ASN A 161 -0.68 10.18 12.86
N THR A 162 -0.72 11.36 12.24
CA THR A 162 -0.39 11.60 10.84
C THR A 162 0.45 12.87 10.72
N PHE A 163 1.72 12.73 10.36
CA PHE A 163 2.58 13.84 9.98
C PHE A 163 2.39 14.09 8.49
N SER A 164 1.50 15.03 8.14
CA SER A 164 1.27 15.39 6.75
C SER A 164 2.53 15.95 6.10
N TRP A 165 2.69 15.73 4.79
CA TRP A 165 3.85 16.24 4.05
C TRP A 165 4.03 17.76 4.20
N ALA A 166 2.95 18.52 4.31
CA ALA A 166 2.99 19.97 4.50
C ALA A 166 3.56 20.39 5.87
N LYS A 167 3.41 19.56 6.91
CA LYS A 167 3.94 19.83 8.25
C LYS A 167 5.41 19.42 8.39
N ILE A 168 5.89 18.50 7.55
CA ILE A 168 7.25 17.96 7.63
C ILE A 168 8.22 18.93 6.95
N ARG A 169 9.14 19.49 7.74
CA ARG A 169 10.24 20.32 7.24
C ARG A 169 11.41 19.49 6.72
N LYS A 170 11.79 18.46 7.48
CA LYS A 170 12.98 17.64 7.16
C LYS A 170 12.84 16.22 7.70
N LEU A 171 13.19 15.27 6.85
CA LEU A 171 13.40 13.87 7.23
C LEU A 171 14.88 13.54 7.20
N SER A 172 15.37 12.89 8.25
CA SER A 172 16.75 12.43 8.32
C SER A 172 16.83 11.13 9.12
N PHE A 173 17.96 10.43 9.02
CA PHE A 173 18.22 9.27 9.86
C PHE A 173 19.67 9.25 10.34
N LYS A 174 19.93 8.70 11.53
CA LYS A 174 21.25 8.51 12.11
C LYS A 174 21.30 7.19 12.86
N ARG A 175 22.13 6.25 12.40
CA ARG A 175 22.17 4.86 12.91
C ARG A 175 20.76 4.24 12.82
N LYS A 176 20.16 3.88 13.97
CA LYS A 176 18.80 3.31 14.06
C LYS A 176 17.69 4.36 14.25
N ARG A 177 18.06 5.66 14.34
CA ARG A 177 17.17 6.76 14.71
C ARG A 177 16.65 7.44 13.45
N PHE A 178 15.34 7.40 13.21
CA PHE A 178 14.62 8.15 12.20
C PHE A 178 14.10 9.45 12.82
N LEU A 179 14.38 10.58 12.17
CA LEU A 179 14.20 11.91 12.74
C LEU A 179 13.27 12.73 11.84
N VAL A 180 12.15 13.20 12.42
CA VAL A 180 11.14 14.03 11.75
C VAL A 180 11.16 15.42 12.38
N LYS A 181 11.53 16.43 11.59
CA LYS A 181 11.43 17.84 11.99
C LYS A 181 10.19 18.46 11.36
N LEU A 182 9.37 19.12 12.17
CA LEU A 182 8.15 19.79 11.74
C LEU A 182 8.34 21.30 11.57
N HIS A 183 7.37 21.96 10.94
CA HIS A 183 7.23 23.41 10.92
C HIS A 183 6.30 23.91 12.04
N PRO A 184 6.54 25.11 12.63
CA PRO A 184 7.73 25.96 12.47
C PRO A 184 8.96 25.41 13.21
N GLU A 185 10.12 26.06 13.05
CA GLU A 185 11.44 25.54 13.46
C GLU A 185 11.59 25.24 14.95
N ASN A 186 10.71 25.81 15.77
CA ASN A 186 10.76 25.75 17.23
C ASN A 186 10.26 24.41 17.79
N TYR A 187 9.67 23.54 16.96
CA TYR A 187 9.25 22.23 17.42
C TYR A 187 10.43 21.28 17.64
N ASP A 188 10.35 20.51 18.73
CA ASP A 188 11.28 19.44 19.00
C ASP A 188 11.31 18.41 17.86
N THR A 189 12.50 17.86 17.63
CA THR A 189 12.66 16.80 16.63
C THR A 189 12.01 15.52 17.15
N ILE A 190 11.02 15.03 16.44
CA ILE A 190 10.37 13.75 16.73
C ILE A 190 11.28 12.63 16.26
N GLU A 191 11.33 11.55 17.03
CA GLU A 191 12.28 10.48 16.82
C GLU A 191 11.64 9.11 16.96
N PHE A 192 12.00 8.23 16.04
CA PHE A 192 11.63 6.82 16.06
C PHE A 192 12.88 5.95 15.94
N ILE A 193 12.95 4.88 16.73
CA ILE A 193 14.10 3.98 16.84
C ILE A 193 13.72 2.63 16.24
N PHE A 194 14.40 2.23 15.17
CA PHE A 194 14.23 0.94 14.51
C PHE A 194 15.13 -0.13 15.14
N ASP A 195 14.85 -1.41 14.86
CA ASP A 195 15.68 -2.52 15.34
C ASP A 195 17.05 -2.56 14.66
N SER A 196 17.14 -2.13 13.41
CA SER A 196 18.40 -2.03 12.67
C SER A 196 18.61 -0.70 11.95
N ARG A 197 19.88 -0.41 11.65
CA ARG A 197 20.27 0.76 10.85
C ARG A 197 19.76 0.67 9.42
N ASP A 198 19.68 -0.55 8.88
CA ASP A 198 19.29 -0.76 7.49
C ASP A 198 17.78 -0.65 7.30
N GLU A 199 16.96 -1.14 8.23
CA GLU A 199 15.51 -0.89 8.21
C GLU A 199 15.21 0.61 8.31
N CYS A 200 15.87 1.32 9.22
CA CYS A 200 15.74 2.76 9.36
C CYS A 200 16.10 3.51 8.06
N LYS A 201 17.24 3.13 7.44
CA LYS A 201 17.68 3.68 6.16
C LYS A 201 16.69 3.38 5.03
N GLN A 202 16.15 2.17 4.98
CA GLN A 202 15.16 1.78 3.97
C GLN A 202 13.86 2.56 4.15
N PHE A 203 13.37 2.70 5.39
CA PHE A 203 12.19 3.49 5.68
C PHE A 203 12.40 4.97 5.30
N TRP A 204 13.52 5.57 5.70
CA TRP A 204 13.88 6.93 5.31
C TRP A 204 13.89 7.11 3.78
N LYS A 205 14.50 6.19 3.03
CA LYS A 205 14.47 6.22 1.55
C LYS A 205 13.04 6.16 1.02
N LYS A 206 12.22 5.23 1.52
CA LYS A 206 10.80 5.12 1.13
C LYS A 206 10.06 6.43 1.39
N SER A 207 10.28 7.08 2.54
CA SER A 207 9.66 8.37 2.87
C SER A 207 10.07 9.48 1.91
N ILE A 208 11.36 9.59 1.57
CA ILE A 208 11.85 10.57 0.60
C ILE A 208 11.25 10.30 -0.79
N GLU A 209 11.24 9.05 -1.25
CA GLU A 209 10.67 8.68 -2.55
C GLU A 209 9.18 9.01 -2.66
N HIS A 210 8.38 8.73 -1.61
CA HIS A 210 6.96 9.09 -1.60
C HIS A 210 6.73 10.59 -1.56
N HIS A 211 7.48 11.31 -0.73
CA HIS A 211 7.40 12.77 -0.70
C HIS A 211 7.71 13.34 -2.08
N THR A 212 8.80 12.91 -2.73
CA THR A 212 9.14 13.36 -4.09
C THR A 212 8.05 13.02 -5.09
N PHE A 213 7.52 11.79 -5.09
CA PHE A 213 6.49 11.37 -6.04
C PHE A 213 5.19 12.18 -5.91
N PHE A 214 4.71 12.42 -4.68
CA PHE A 214 3.41 13.09 -4.46
C PHE A 214 3.48 14.61 -4.33
N ARG A 215 4.67 15.20 -4.10
CA ARG A 215 4.82 16.66 -3.86
C ARG A 215 5.68 17.38 -4.87
N CYS A 216 6.60 16.70 -5.57
CA CYS A 216 7.45 17.33 -6.57
C CYS A 216 6.88 17.05 -7.96
N THR A 217 6.05 17.97 -8.46
CA THR A 217 5.46 17.93 -9.80
C THR A 217 6.48 17.97 -10.93
N TYR A 218 7.73 18.36 -10.65
CA TYR A 218 8.85 18.28 -11.57
C TYR A 218 10.10 17.77 -10.84
N PRO A 219 10.90 16.87 -11.46
CA PRO A 219 12.22 16.58 -10.93
C PRO A 219 13.03 17.87 -10.98
N ASP A 220 13.38 18.38 -9.81
CA ASP A 220 14.16 19.61 -9.68
C ASP A 220 15.51 19.39 -10.38
N ARG A 221 15.67 19.94 -11.61
CA ARG A 221 16.89 19.82 -12.44
C ARG A 221 18.14 20.26 -11.66
N LYS A 222 17.98 21.03 -10.58
CA LYS A 222 19.08 21.51 -9.72
C LYS A 222 19.74 20.42 -8.89
N LEU A 223 19.04 19.35 -8.50
CA LEU A 223 19.63 18.25 -7.70
C LEU A 223 20.60 17.39 -8.52
N GLN A 224 20.52 17.39 -9.86
CA GLN A 224 21.50 16.71 -10.71
C GLN A 224 22.87 17.42 -10.76
N ARG A 225 22.98 18.69 -10.33
CA ARG A 225 24.25 19.45 -10.39
C ARG A 225 25.13 19.34 -9.14
N ARG A 226 24.69 18.69 -8.06
CA ARG A 226 25.49 18.52 -6.83
C ARG A 226 25.71 17.06 -6.44
N SER A 227 26.46 16.33 -7.26
CA SER A 227 27.41 15.29 -6.80
C SER A 227 28.27 14.76 -7.95
N ARG A 228 29.10 15.63 -8.55
CA ARG A 228 30.37 15.13 -9.10
C ARG A 228 31.28 14.92 -7.91
N LEU A 229 31.24 13.69 -7.37
CA LEU A 229 32.28 12.96 -6.63
C LEU A 229 31.59 11.67 -6.13
N THR A 230 31.68 10.63 -6.97
CA THR A 230 31.28 9.23 -6.74
C THR A 230 29.89 8.98 -6.15
N SER A 231 28.85 9.03 -6.99
CA SER A 231 27.56 8.38 -6.70
C SER A 231 27.50 7.02 -7.38
N SER A 232 27.88 5.96 -6.65
CA SER A 232 27.48 4.59 -7.02
C SER A 232 26.03 4.39 -6.58
N GLY A 233 25.09 4.73 -7.45
CA GLY A 233 23.67 4.48 -7.24
C GLY A 233 22.91 4.53 -8.55
N SER A 234 22.26 3.42 -8.91
CA SER A 234 21.43 3.30 -10.10
C SER A 234 20.22 4.24 -10.01
N SER A 235 20.08 5.10 -11.00
CA SER A 235 18.85 5.82 -11.33
C SER A 235 18.17 5.02 -12.44
N PHE A 236 17.04 4.39 -12.13
CA PHE A 236 16.13 3.94 -13.17
C PHE A 236 15.30 5.14 -13.63
N ARG A 237 15.21 5.30 -14.95
CA ARG A 237 14.35 6.26 -15.65
C ARG A 237 12.97 5.67 -15.81
#